data_AF-A0A7C2XTG1-F1
#
_entry.id   AF-A0A7C2XTG1-F1
#
_cell.length_a   1.000
_cell.length_b   1.000
_cell.length_c   1.000
_cell.angle_alpha   90.00
_cell.angle_beta   90.00
_cell.angle_gamma   90.00
#
_symmetry.space_group_name_H-M   'P 1'
#
loop_
_entity.id
_entity.type
_entity.pdbx_description
1 polymer ?
#
loop_
_entity_poly.entity_id
_entity_poly.type
_entity_poly.pdbx_seq_one_letter_code
_entity_poly.pdbx_strand_id
1 'polypeptide(L)'
;MKNISDERMKAYIIWLPVLPTDNRNWAVKRTKELSDSRVRHFWDGEKLTGQIWRRVLRLEGPLSWDTYFLYDHKTHWIDEPTLPDFWMHQLSYEKNRRDNFLDAPTFEREARGLFEKMK
;
A
#
# COMPACT_ATOMS: atom_id res chain seq x y z
N MET A 1 -12.12 -5.57 5.15
CA MET A 1 -11.31 -5.05 6.29
C MET A 1 -12.10 -5.17 7.58
N LYS A 2 -12.05 -6.32 8.25
CA LYS A 2 -13.01 -6.68 9.32
C LYS A 2 -12.86 -5.85 10.60
N ASN A 3 -11.63 -5.43 10.93
CA ASN A 3 -11.37 -4.69 12.18
C ASN A 3 -11.67 -3.20 12.07
N ILE A 4 -11.69 -2.63 10.85
CA ILE A 4 -12.04 -1.23 10.60
C ILE A 4 -13.29 -1.19 9.72
N SER A 5 -14.44 -0.97 10.33
CA SER A 5 -15.75 -0.93 9.65
C SER A 5 -16.15 0.45 9.11
N ASP A 6 -15.33 1.48 9.31
CA ASP A 6 -15.64 2.83 8.82
C ASP A 6 -15.72 2.86 7.29
N GLU A 7 -16.86 3.28 6.75
CA GLU A 7 -17.14 3.33 5.31
C GLU A 7 -16.32 4.39 4.56
N ARG A 8 -15.75 5.36 5.28
CA ARG A 8 -14.85 6.38 4.73
C ARG A 8 -13.49 5.80 4.38
N MET A 9 -13.10 4.67 4.99
CA MET A 9 -11.89 3.96 4.59
C MET A 9 -12.03 3.48 3.14
N LYS A 10 -11.08 3.84 2.29
CA LYS A 10 -10.94 3.27 0.94
C LYS A 10 -9.59 2.59 0.84
N ALA A 11 -9.55 1.43 0.22
CA ALA A 11 -8.32 0.68 0.00
C ALA A 11 -8.09 0.51 -1.50
N TYR A 12 -6.88 0.82 -1.95
CA TYR A 12 -6.47 0.67 -3.33
C TYR A 12 -5.32 -0.34 -3.36
N ILE A 13 -5.51 -1.45 -4.06
CA ILE A 13 -4.53 -2.54 -4.17
C ILE A 13 -4.00 -2.55 -5.60
N ILE A 14 -2.71 -2.32 -5.74
CA ILE A 14 -2.03 -2.29 -7.03
C ILE A 14 -1.20 -3.56 -7.14
N TRP A 15 -1.56 -4.42 -8.10
CA TRP A 15 -0.87 -5.67 -8.37
C TRP A 15 0.24 -5.46 -9.40
N LEU A 16 1.44 -5.98 -9.09
CA LEU A 16 2.66 -5.81 -9.87
C LEU A 16 3.25 -7.17 -10.28
N PRO A 17 3.81 -7.31 -11.49
CA PRO A 17 4.58 -8.51 -11.87
C PRO A 17 6.02 -8.41 -11.37
N VAL A 18 6.26 -8.82 -10.12
CA VAL A 18 7.59 -8.72 -9.51
C VAL A 18 8.40 -10.00 -9.70
N LEU A 19 7.77 -11.16 -9.52
CA LEU A 19 8.37 -12.45 -9.80
C LEU A 19 8.13 -12.87 -11.26
N PRO A 20 9.01 -13.72 -11.85
CA PRO A 20 8.89 -14.13 -13.25
C PRO A 20 7.56 -14.79 -13.62
N THR A 21 6.87 -15.39 -12.66
CA THR A 21 5.60 -16.10 -12.85
C THR A 21 4.37 -15.22 -12.57
N ASP A 22 4.57 -14.01 -12.05
CA ASP A 22 3.47 -13.08 -11.76
C ASP A 22 2.84 -12.59 -13.07
N ASN A 23 1.51 -12.60 -13.11
CA ASN A 23 0.76 -12.12 -14.25
C ASN A 23 -0.63 -11.63 -13.85
N ARG A 24 -1.27 -10.90 -14.76
CA ARG A 24 -2.59 -10.32 -14.55
C ARG A 24 -3.66 -11.36 -14.21
N ASN A 25 -3.58 -12.57 -14.78
CA ASN A 25 -4.57 -13.61 -14.52
C ASN A 25 -4.51 -14.08 -13.06
N TRP A 26 -3.31 -14.20 -12.48
CA TRP A 26 -3.14 -14.49 -11.05
C TRP A 26 -3.64 -13.34 -10.17
N ALA A 27 -3.32 -12.09 -10.53
CA ALA A 27 -3.83 -10.92 -9.82
C ALA A 27 -5.37 -10.89 -9.78
N VAL A 28 -6.02 -11.10 -10.93
CA VAL A 28 -7.49 -11.17 -11.04
C VAL A 28 -8.07 -12.26 -10.14
N LYS A 29 -7.46 -13.45 -10.10
CA LYS A 29 -7.92 -14.53 -9.21
C LYS A 29 -7.87 -14.12 -7.73
N ARG A 30 -6.79 -13.46 -7.30
CA ARG A 30 -6.60 -13.02 -5.91
C ARG A 30 -7.51 -11.89 -5.47
N THR A 31 -8.07 -11.10 -6.39
CA THR A 31 -9.05 -10.05 -6.02
C THR A 31 -10.23 -10.59 -5.21
N LYS A 32 -10.59 -11.88 -5.41
CA LYS A 32 -11.67 -12.54 -4.68
C LYS A 32 -11.39 -12.74 -3.19
N GLU A 33 -10.12 -12.71 -2.77
CA GLU A 33 -9.71 -12.86 -1.38
C GLU A 33 -10.03 -11.59 -0.54
N LEU A 34 -10.22 -10.44 -1.21
CA LEU A 34 -10.49 -9.14 -0.61
C LEU A 34 -11.74 -8.50 -1.23
N SER A 35 -12.89 -9.15 -1.06
CA SER A 35 -14.17 -8.77 -1.68
C SER A 35 -14.93 -7.63 -0.97
N ASP A 36 -14.23 -6.69 -0.32
CA ASP A 36 -14.85 -5.57 0.41
C ASP A 36 -15.20 -4.42 -0.56
N SER A 37 -16.41 -3.83 -0.43
CA SER A 37 -16.91 -2.78 -1.34
C SER A 37 -16.06 -1.51 -1.33
N ARG A 38 -15.21 -1.34 -0.32
CA ARG A 38 -14.26 -0.23 -0.16
C ARG A 38 -12.93 -0.47 -0.85
N VAL A 39 -12.69 -1.68 -1.34
CA VAL A 39 -11.46 -2.06 -2.03
C VAL A 39 -11.61 -1.82 -3.53
N ARG A 40 -10.56 -1.27 -4.14
CA ARG A 40 -10.40 -1.17 -5.59
C ARG A 40 -9.07 -1.80 -5.97
N HIS A 41 -9.08 -2.58 -7.05
CA HIS A 41 -7.90 -3.27 -7.53
C HIS A 41 -7.45 -2.69 -8.86
N PHE A 42 -6.14 -2.55 -9.02
CA PHE A 42 -5.51 -2.13 -10.27
C PHE A 42 -4.40 -3.12 -10.65
N TRP A 43 -4.17 -3.26 -11.95
CA TRP A 43 -3.04 -3.98 -12.48
C TRP A 43 -2.05 -2.98 -13.06
N ASP A 44 -0.81 -3.03 -12.61
CA ASP A 44 0.30 -2.25 -13.17
C ASP A 44 1.35 -3.22 -13.70
N GLY A 45 1.21 -3.58 -14.98
CA GLY A 45 2.12 -4.51 -15.65
C GLY A 45 3.50 -3.92 -15.91
N GLU A 46 3.60 -2.60 -15.99
CA GLU A 46 4.83 -1.86 -16.29
C GLU A 46 5.62 -1.53 -15.02
N LYS A 47 5.03 -1.75 -13.84
CA LYS A 47 5.59 -1.46 -12.53
C LYS A 47 5.86 0.03 -12.28
N LEU A 48 5.13 0.92 -12.96
CA LEU A 48 5.29 2.36 -12.83
C LEU A 48 5.07 2.83 -11.39
N THR A 49 4.03 2.31 -10.74
CA THR A 49 3.67 2.65 -9.37
C THR A 49 4.77 2.26 -8.40
N GLY A 50 5.26 1.02 -8.47
CA GLY A 50 6.36 0.58 -7.61
C GLY A 50 7.64 1.41 -7.80
N GLN A 51 7.90 1.93 -9.00
CA GLN A 51 9.02 2.85 -9.26
C GLN A 51 8.80 4.23 -8.65
N ILE A 52 7.58 4.76 -8.75
CA ILE A 52 7.20 6.05 -8.16
C ILE A 52 7.33 6.00 -6.64
N TRP A 53 6.71 5.01 -5.98
CA TRP A 53 6.78 4.90 -4.51
C TRP A 53 8.18 4.60 -3.99
N ARG A 54 8.99 3.86 -4.74
CA ARG A 54 10.43 3.71 -4.42
C ARG A 54 11.11 5.08 -4.33
N ARG A 55 10.85 5.99 -5.28
CA ARG A 55 11.43 7.34 -5.27
C ARG A 55 10.90 8.18 -4.11
N VAL A 56 9.58 8.17 -3.91
CA VAL A 56 8.90 8.90 -2.82
C VAL A 56 9.46 8.52 -1.45
N LEU A 57 9.66 7.22 -1.22
CA LEU A 57 10.15 6.68 0.06
C LEU A 57 11.68 6.61 0.17
N ARG A 58 12.40 6.93 -0.92
CA ARG A 58 13.86 6.87 -1.04
C ARG A 58 14.42 5.48 -0.72
N LEU A 59 13.82 4.44 -1.27
CA LEU A 59 14.28 3.05 -1.09
C LEU A 59 15.48 2.74 -1.99
N GLU A 60 16.44 1.99 -1.46
CA GLU A 60 17.60 1.44 -2.17
C GLU A 60 17.19 0.32 -3.14
N GLY A 61 16.18 -0.49 -2.77
CA GLY A 61 15.68 -1.61 -3.57
C GLY A 61 15.16 -1.21 -4.96
N PRO A 62 15.01 -2.16 -5.90
CA PRO A 62 14.66 -1.86 -7.29
C PRO A 62 13.22 -1.37 -7.48
N LEU A 63 12.32 -1.70 -6.55
CA LEU A 63 10.89 -1.41 -6.61
C LEU A 63 10.28 -1.36 -5.21
N SER A 64 9.30 -0.49 -4.99
CA SER A 64 8.37 -0.63 -3.86
C SER A 64 7.30 -1.66 -4.22
N TRP A 65 7.34 -2.80 -3.56
CA TRP A 65 6.33 -3.86 -3.63
C TRP A 65 6.19 -4.49 -2.24
N ASP A 66 5.08 -5.20 -2.00
CA ASP A 66 4.68 -5.63 -0.64
C ASP A 66 4.77 -4.49 0.39
N THR A 67 4.36 -3.30 -0.02
CA THR A 67 4.38 -2.08 0.78
C THR A 67 2.94 -1.59 1.01
N TYR A 68 2.67 -1.09 2.21
CA TYR A 68 1.35 -0.68 2.68
C TYR A 68 1.41 0.79 3.07
N PHE A 69 0.47 1.58 2.57
CA PHE A 69 0.42 3.02 2.76
C PHE A 69 -0.87 3.43 3.46
N LEU A 70 -0.75 4.39 4.38
CA LEU A 70 -1.86 5.13 4.95
C LEU A 70 -1.70 6.60 4.59
N TYR A 71 -2.79 7.18 4.11
CA TYR A 71 -2.90 8.59 3.77
C TYR A 71 -4.09 9.17 4.54
N ASP A 72 -3.90 10.35 5.13
CA ASP A 72 -4.99 11.13 5.70
C ASP A 72 -5.97 11.60 4.61
N HIS A 73 -7.22 11.81 4.99
CA HIS A 73 -8.29 12.28 4.09
C HIS A 73 -8.02 13.65 3.46
N LYS A 74 -7.14 14.48 4.04
CA LYS A 74 -6.74 15.78 3.48
C LYS A 74 -5.55 15.67 2.53
N THR A 75 -4.93 14.50 2.42
CA THR A 75 -3.79 14.30 1.52
C THR A 75 -4.28 14.20 0.09
N HIS A 76 -3.74 15.08 -0.77
CA HIS A 76 -4.04 15.12 -2.19
C HIS A 76 -2.74 14.99 -2.98
N TRP A 77 -2.80 14.21 -4.06
CA TRP A 77 -1.73 14.15 -5.04
C TRP A 77 -2.08 15.09 -6.19
N ILE A 78 -1.10 15.86 -6.66
CA ILE A 78 -1.28 16.70 -7.85
C ILE A 78 -0.72 15.93 -9.05
N ASP A 79 0.61 15.92 -9.19
CA ASP A 79 1.29 15.24 -10.29
C ASP A 79 1.95 13.92 -9.84
N GLU A 80 2.48 13.87 -8.62
CA GLU A 80 3.09 12.67 -8.03
C GLU A 80 2.49 12.39 -6.64
N PRO A 81 2.51 11.12 -6.17
CA PRO A 81 2.15 10.78 -4.80
C PRO A 81 3.04 11.50 -3.80
N THR A 82 2.44 11.96 -2.70
CA THR A 82 3.18 12.49 -1.55
C THR A 82 3.70 11.34 -0.68
N LEU A 83 4.55 11.70 0.29
CA LEU A 83 4.86 10.77 1.38
C LEU A 83 3.54 10.34 2.08
N PRO A 84 3.37 9.05 2.36
CA PRO A 84 2.27 8.58 3.17
C PRO A 84 2.43 9.04 4.62
N ASP A 85 1.31 9.30 5.29
CA ASP A 85 1.28 9.62 6.72
C ASP A 85 1.87 8.50 7.57
N PHE A 86 1.65 7.26 7.14
CA PHE A 86 2.28 6.08 7.72
C PHE A 86 2.47 4.99 6.66
N TRP A 87 3.52 4.20 6.78
CA TRP A 87 3.76 3.09 5.87
C TRP A 87 4.56 1.96 6.50
N MET A 88 4.38 0.77 5.94
CA MET A 88 5.13 -0.42 6.31
C MET A 88 5.43 -1.27 5.08
N HIS A 89 6.40 -2.17 5.18
CA HIS A 89 6.72 -3.15 4.15
C HIS A 89 6.82 -4.56 4.73
N GLN A 90 6.42 -5.57 3.96
CA GLN A 90 6.60 -6.97 4.35
C GLN A 90 8.06 -7.42 4.19
N LEU A 91 8.72 -6.93 3.14
CA LEU A 91 10.08 -7.29 2.76
C LEU A 91 10.95 -6.03 2.68
N SER A 92 12.21 -6.11 3.12
CA SER A 92 13.19 -5.03 3.01
C SER A 92 14.34 -5.43 2.10
N TYR A 93 14.74 -4.53 1.22
CA TYR A 93 16.01 -4.60 0.48
C TYR A 93 17.10 -3.76 1.13
N GLU A 94 16.76 -3.01 2.17
CA GLU A 94 17.67 -2.10 2.83
C GLU A 94 18.60 -2.88 3.75
N LYS A 95 19.91 -2.80 3.50
CA LYS A 95 20.89 -3.55 4.30
C LYS A 95 20.95 -3.08 5.76
N ASN A 96 20.65 -1.79 5.99
CA ASN A 96 20.82 -1.13 7.29
C ASN A 96 19.52 -0.50 7.84
N ARG A 97 18.40 -0.63 7.12
CA ARG A 97 17.10 -0.07 7.50
C ARG A 97 16.17 -1.22 7.88
N ARG A 98 15.93 -1.37 9.18
CA ARG A 98 15.00 -2.36 9.76
C ARG A 98 13.73 -1.71 10.32
N ASP A 99 13.53 -0.43 10.04
CA ASP A 99 12.31 0.29 10.39
C ASP A 99 11.14 -0.17 9.53
N ASN A 100 9.91 0.01 10.03
CA ASN A 100 8.67 -0.12 9.27
C ASN A 100 8.39 -1.51 8.65
N PHE A 101 8.91 -2.60 9.23
CA PHE A 101 8.38 -3.93 8.92
C PHE A 101 6.89 -4.02 9.28
N LEU A 102 6.14 -4.76 8.46
CA LEU A 102 4.71 -4.93 8.67
C LEU A 102 4.43 -5.57 10.03
N ASP A 103 3.83 -4.79 10.93
CA ASP A 103 3.23 -5.21 12.18
C ASP A 103 1.74 -4.84 12.14
N ALA A 104 0.88 -5.86 12.00
CA ALA A 104 -0.55 -5.65 11.80
C ALA A 104 -1.22 -4.85 12.94
N PRO A 105 -0.93 -5.10 14.23
CA PRO A 105 -1.47 -4.28 15.33
C PRO A 105 -1.07 -2.80 15.23
N THR A 106 0.17 -2.50 14.88
CA THR A 106 0.62 -1.12 14.68
C THR A 106 -0.05 -0.50 13.47
N PHE A 107 -0.09 -1.18 12.32
CA PHE A 107 -0.75 -0.64 11.13
C PHE A 107 -2.23 -0.34 11.38
N GLU A 108 -2.93 -1.21 12.10
CA GLU A 108 -4.33 -0.98 12.50
C GLU A 108 -4.45 0.24 13.43
N ARG A 109 -3.56 0.38 14.42
CA ARG A 109 -3.55 1.54 15.34
C ARG A 109 -3.34 2.85 14.59
N GLU A 110 -2.37 2.91 13.68
CA GLU A 110 -2.11 4.12 12.88
C GLU A 110 -3.30 4.45 11.97
N ALA A 111 -3.92 3.45 11.36
CA ALA A 111 -5.13 3.64 10.57
C ALA A 111 -6.28 4.21 11.41
N ARG A 112 -6.49 3.71 12.64
CA ARG A 112 -7.48 4.26 13.58
C ARG A 112 -7.20 5.71 13.94
N GLY A 113 -5.94 6.04 14.20
CA GLY A 113 -5.51 7.40 14.51
C GLY A 113 -5.83 8.41 13.40
N LEU A 114 -5.82 8.00 12.13
CA LEU A 114 -6.24 8.87 11.03
C LEU A 114 -7.75 9.18 11.07
N PHE A 115 -8.61 8.22 11.44
CA PHE A 115 -10.05 8.49 11.56
C PHE A 115 -10.39 9.42 12.73
N GLU A 116 -9.60 9.40 13.81
CA GLU A 116 -9.80 10.31 14.95
C GLU A 116 -9.53 11.76 14.57
N LYS A 117 -8.58 12.01 13.67
CA LYS A 117 -8.28 13.35 13.11
C LYS A 117 -9.37 13.89 12.17
N MET A 118 -10.31 13.04 11.75
CA MET A 118 -11.45 13.42 10.90
C MET A 118 -12.66 13.90 11.69
N LYS A 119 -12.66 13.76 13.01
CA LYS A 119 -13.71 14.28 13.90
C LYS A 119 -13.49 15.76 14.17
#